data_AF-A0A2G2M8D9-F1
#
_entry.id   AF-A0A2G2M8D9-F1
#
_cell.length_a   1.000
_cell.length_b   1.000
_cell.length_c   1.000
_cell.angle_alpha   90.00
_cell.angle_beta   90.00
_cell.angle_gamma   90.00
#
_symmetry.space_group_name_H-M   'P 1'
#
loop_
_entity.id
_entity.type
_entity.pdbx_description
1 polymer ?
#
loop_
_entity_poly.entity_id
_entity_poly.type
_entity_poly.pdbx_seq_one_letter_code
_entity_poly.pdbx_strand_id
1 'polypeptide(L)'
;MSEPVETESYLLTVLRYIHQNPVKAGMVEKAENYKWSSYKKYCVDYQGQKSFVNCDVIKGYFGELEDFVNYMNANNCDECLDYNLVKKLDDSALTKIIHKEYNLDSGLESIIASPKDERNTMIRETYNIINM
;
A
#
# COMPACT_ATOMS: atom_id res chain seq x y z
N MET A 1 13.96 1.53 -0.37
CA MET A 1 14.37 0.13 -0.62
C MET A 1 14.04 -0.21 -2.06
N SER A 2 14.83 -1.09 -2.68
CA SER A 2 14.55 -1.69 -3.97
C SER A 2 14.41 -3.19 -3.78
N GLU A 3 13.42 -3.79 -4.44
CA GLU A 3 13.18 -5.23 -4.42
C GLU A 3 13.29 -5.76 -5.86
N PRO A 4 14.07 -6.83 -6.10
CA PRO A 4 14.22 -7.39 -7.44
C PRO A 4 12.97 -8.16 -7.87
N VAL A 5 12.67 -8.13 -9.17
CA VAL A 5 11.57 -8.91 -9.77
C VAL A 5 12.15 -10.14 -10.46
N GLU A 6 12.15 -11.27 -9.76
CA GLU A 6 12.85 -12.49 -10.19
C GLU A 6 11.93 -13.56 -10.78
N THR A 7 10.61 -13.36 -10.73
CA THR A 7 9.63 -14.33 -11.25
C THR A 7 8.57 -13.65 -12.11
N GLU A 8 8.05 -14.40 -13.08
CA GLU A 8 7.00 -13.92 -13.98
C GLU A 8 5.69 -13.63 -13.22
N SER A 9 5.34 -14.47 -12.22
CA SER A 9 4.17 -14.22 -11.38
C SER A 9 4.31 -12.94 -10.57
N TYR A 10 5.52 -12.65 -10.06
CA TYR A 10 5.77 -11.43 -9.32
C TYR A 10 5.79 -10.20 -10.24
N LEU A 11 6.28 -10.33 -11.47
CA LEU A 11 6.16 -9.27 -12.49
C LEU A 11 4.71 -8.82 -12.68
N LEU A 12 3.78 -9.77 -12.84
CA LEU A 12 2.36 -9.46 -13.00
C LEU A 12 1.76 -8.82 -11.73
N THR A 13 2.16 -9.29 -10.56
CA THR A 13 1.76 -8.76 -9.25
C THR A 13 2.20 -7.30 -9.10
N VAL A 14 3.48 -7.01 -9.37
CA VAL A 14 4.06 -5.66 -9.30
C VAL A 14 3.38 -4.72 -10.30
N LEU A 15 3.11 -5.20 -11.52
CA LEU A 15 2.42 -4.40 -12.53
C LEU A 15 1.01 -4.01 -12.07
N ARG A 16 0.24 -4.97 -11.55
CA ARG A 16 -1.09 -4.71 -10.99
C ARG A 16 -1.03 -3.77 -9.80
N TYR A 17 -0.08 -3.97 -8.89
CA TYR A 17 0.15 -3.07 -7.75
C TYR A 17 0.37 -1.63 -8.22
N ILE A 18 1.28 -1.40 -9.18
CA ILE A 18 1.55 -0.07 -9.74
C ILE A 18 0.29 0.56 -10.32
N HIS A 19 -0.51 -0.19 -11.08
CA HIS A 19 -1.73 0.33 -11.69
C HIS A 19 -2.85 0.58 -10.67
N GLN A 20 -2.93 -0.21 -9.59
CA GLN A 20 -3.94 -0.06 -8.55
C GLN A 20 -3.56 0.93 -7.44
N ASN A 21 -2.28 1.32 -7.31
CA ASN A 21 -1.83 2.25 -6.27
C ASN A 21 -2.69 3.52 -6.13
N PRO A 22 -3.04 4.23 -7.22
CA PRO A 22 -3.91 5.41 -7.14
C PRO A 22 -5.32 5.10 -6.61
N VAL A 23 -5.84 3.90 -6.88
CA VAL A 23 -7.15 3.44 -6.40
C VAL A 23 -7.06 3.09 -4.91
N LYS A 24 -6.07 2.29 -4.52
CA LYS A 24 -5.82 1.92 -3.11
C LYS A 24 -5.54 3.16 -2.24
N ALA A 25 -4.92 4.20 -2.81
CA ALA A 25 -4.70 5.48 -2.15
C ALA A 25 -5.92 6.42 -2.12
N GLY A 26 -7.06 6.02 -2.71
CA GLY A 26 -8.28 6.83 -2.76
C GLY A 26 -8.20 8.06 -3.67
N MET A 27 -7.23 8.12 -4.59
CA MET A 27 -7.07 9.26 -5.51
C MET A 27 -8.05 9.19 -6.69
N VAL A 28 -8.42 7.99 -7.12
CA VAL A 28 -9.36 7.73 -8.23
C VAL A 28 -10.16 6.46 -7.95
N GLU A 29 -11.38 6.36 -8.50
CA GLU A 29 -12.23 5.16 -8.34
C GLU A 29 -11.77 3.97 -9.20
N LYS A 30 -11.09 4.24 -10.31
CA LYS A 30 -10.63 3.22 -11.28
C LYS A 30 -9.21 3.51 -11.73
N ALA A 31 -8.42 2.47 -11.96
CA ALA A 31 -7.02 2.59 -12.40
C ALA A 31 -6.89 3.41 -13.70
N GLU A 32 -7.84 3.22 -14.63
CA GLU A 32 -7.92 3.97 -15.88
C GLU A 32 -8.09 5.48 -15.69
N ASN A 33 -8.59 5.96 -14.56
CA ASN A 33 -8.82 7.38 -14.35
C ASN A 33 -7.54 8.13 -13.95
N TYR A 34 -6.50 7.41 -13.51
CA TYR A 34 -5.25 8.04 -13.11
C TYR A 34 -4.40 8.44 -14.32
N LYS A 35 -4.17 9.75 -14.48
CA LYS A 35 -3.48 10.31 -15.65
C LYS A 35 -1.99 9.96 -15.71
N TRP A 36 -1.37 9.74 -14.55
CA TRP A 36 0.07 9.52 -14.42
C TRP A 36 0.41 8.04 -14.22
N SER A 37 -0.19 7.18 -15.05
CA SER A 37 0.07 5.73 -15.09
C SER A 37 0.20 5.24 -16.53
N SER A 38 0.98 4.17 -16.71
CA SER A 38 1.08 3.46 -17.98
C SER A 38 -0.15 2.63 -18.31
N TYR A 39 -1.12 2.46 -17.39
CA TYR A 39 -2.32 1.66 -17.59
C TYR A 39 -3.02 1.95 -18.94
N LYS A 40 -3.31 3.23 -19.22
CA LYS A 40 -3.94 3.63 -20.49
C LYS A 40 -3.10 3.27 -21.71
N LYS A 41 -1.78 3.26 -21.55
CA LYS A 41 -0.83 2.94 -22.63
C LYS A 41 -0.87 1.46 -23.01
N TYR A 42 -1.10 0.57 -22.05
CA TYR A 42 -1.45 -0.81 -22.35
C TYR A 42 -2.78 -0.89 -23.10
N CYS A 43 -3.84 -0.24 -22.61
CA CYS A 43 -5.16 -0.31 -23.25
C CYS A 43 -5.16 0.14 -24.72
N VAL A 44 -4.47 1.24 -25.05
CA VAL A 44 -4.39 1.71 -26.44
C VAL A 44 -3.49 0.83 -27.32
N ASP A 45 -2.47 0.19 -26.74
CA ASP A 45 -1.60 -0.74 -27.48
C ASP A 45 -2.35 -2.02 -27.90
N TYR A 46 -3.22 -2.55 -27.02
CA TYR A 46 -4.16 -3.61 -27.39
C TYR A 46 -5.11 -3.21 -28.53
N GLN A 47 -5.43 -1.92 -28.66
CA GLN A 47 -6.24 -1.38 -29.76
C GLN A 47 -5.42 -1.12 -31.03
N GLY A 48 -4.15 -1.53 -31.08
CA GLY A 48 -3.26 -1.37 -32.24
C GLY A 48 -2.68 0.05 -32.39
N GLN A 49 -2.81 0.91 -31.39
CA GLN A 49 -2.21 2.24 -31.42
C GLN A 49 -0.78 2.20 -30.88
N LYS A 50 0.14 2.92 -31.53
CA LYS A 50 1.53 2.99 -31.08
C LYS A 50 1.63 3.63 -29.69
N SER A 51 2.17 2.86 -28.75
CA SER A 51 2.57 3.32 -27.43
C SER A 51 4.09 3.56 -27.38
N PHE A 52 4.54 4.47 -26.51
CA PHE A 52 5.97 4.57 -26.17
C PHE A 52 6.39 3.57 -25.08
N VAL A 53 5.41 2.89 -24.46
CA VAL A 53 5.62 1.81 -23.51
C VAL A 53 5.68 0.51 -24.28
N ASN A 54 6.74 -0.28 -24.11
CA ASN A 54 6.79 -1.64 -24.63
C ASN A 54 5.80 -2.52 -23.84
N CYS A 55 4.74 -2.95 -24.51
CA CYS A 55 3.69 -3.78 -23.92
C CYS A 55 3.82 -5.27 -24.27
N ASP A 56 4.79 -5.63 -25.14
CA ASP A 56 4.87 -6.95 -25.77
C ASP A 56 5.02 -8.09 -24.77
N VAL A 57 5.88 -7.90 -23.75
CA VAL A 57 6.08 -8.89 -22.68
C VAL A 57 4.77 -9.19 -21.97
N ILE A 58 4.00 -8.16 -21.62
CA ILE A 58 2.73 -8.31 -20.89
C ILE A 58 1.62 -8.87 -21.79
N LYS A 59 1.61 -8.49 -23.07
CA LYS A 59 0.70 -9.07 -24.07
C LYS A 59 0.96 -10.55 -24.33
N GLY A 60 2.19 -11.02 -24.07
CA GLY A 60 2.48 -12.45 -24.05
C GLY A 60 1.70 -13.22 -22.98
N TYR A 61 1.31 -12.57 -21.87
CA TYR A 61 0.53 -13.19 -20.79
C TYR A 61 -0.99 -13.01 -20.94
N PHE A 62 -1.44 -11.90 -21.52
CA PHE A 62 -2.85 -11.60 -21.74
C PHE A 62 -3.10 -11.40 -23.23
N GLY A 63 -3.73 -12.38 -23.87
CA GLY A 63 -3.99 -12.36 -25.31
C GLY A 63 -4.95 -11.24 -25.71
N GLU A 64 -6.00 -11.04 -24.92
CA GLU A 64 -7.02 -10.02 -25.20
C GLU A 64 -6.98 -8.85 -24.20
N LEU A 65 -7.45 -7.69 -24.65
CA LEU A 65 -7.58 -6.50 -23.79
C LEU A 65 -8.44 -6.80 -22.56
N GLU A 66 -9.49 -7.59 -22.74
CA GLU A 66 -10.43 -7.92 -21.68
C GLU A 66 -9.75 -8.74 -20.57
N ASP A 67 -8.87 -9.69 -20.91
CA ASP A 67 -8.08 -10.45 -19.94
C ASP A 67 -7.17 -9.54 -19.11
N PHE A 68 -6.48 -8.61 -19.79
CA PHE A 68 -5.62 -7.62 -19.13
C PHE A 68 -6.43 -6.73 -18.18
N VAL A 69 -7.53 -6.15 -18.66
CA VAL A 69 -8.39 -5.25 -17.88
C VAL A 69 -8.99 -5.97 -16.68
N ASN A 70 -9.46 -7.20 -16.86
CA ASN A 70 -10.02 -8.02 -15.80
C ASN A 70 -8.98 -8.34 -14.73
N TYR A 71 -7.77 -8.78 -15.13
CA TYR A 71 -6.69 -9.05 -14.18
C TYR A 71 -6.28 -7.81 -13.40
N MET A 72 -6.10 -6.67 -14.09
CA MET A 72 -5.62 -5.43 -13.48
C MET A 72 -6.63 -4.76 -12.54
N ASN A 73 -7.93 -4.97 -12.75
CA ASN A 73 -8.99 -4.40 -11.90
C ASN A 73 -9.57 -5.41 -10.91
N ALA A 74 -9.10 -6.66 -10.90
CA ALA A 74 -9.55 -7.65 -9.94
C ALA A 74 -9.21 -7.24 -8.50
N ASN A 75 -10.15 -7.47 -7.59
CA ASN A 75 -9.89 -7.43 -6.15
C ASN A 75 -8.83 -8.49 -5.81
N ASN A 76 -7.85 -8.10 -5.00
CA ASN A 76 -6.73 -8.94 -4.61
C ASN A 76 -6.23 -8.54 -3.22
N CYS A 77 -5.48 -9.45 -2.61
CA CYS A 77 -4.71 -9.22 -1.39
C CYS A 77 -3.20 -9.25 -1.72
N ASP A 78 -2.81 -8.72 -2.88
CA ASP A 78 -1.40 -8.72 -3.27
C ASP A 78 -0.59 -7.90 -2.29
N GLU A 79 0.40 -8.56 -1.69
CA GLU A 79 1.45 -7.91 -0.93
C GLU A 79 2.59 -7.61 -1.90
N CYS A 80 2.87 -6.32 -2.09
CA CYS A 80 3.94 -5.86 -2.98
C CYS A 80 4.70 -4.76 -2.25
N LEU A 81 6.02 -4.97 -2.11
CA LEU A 81 6.90 -4.23 -1.22
C LEU A 81 6.49 -4.42 0.26
N ASP A 82 7.47 -4.44 1.15
CA ASP A 82 7.25 -4.42 2.61
C ASP A 82 6.74 -3.04 3.10
N TYR A 83 5.73 -2.47 2.43
CA TYR A 83 5.08 -1.25 2.88
C TYR A 83 3.97 -1.61 3.87
N ASN A 84 4.38 -1.78 5.13
CA ASN A 84 3.42 -1.83 6.22
C ASN A 84 2.71 -0.47 6.29
N LEU A 85 1.40 -0.45 6.03
CA LEU A 85 0.54 0.68 6.35
C LEU A 85 0.59 0.88 7.86
N VAL A 86 1.56 1.67 8.32
CA VAL A 86 1.57 2.16 9.70
C VAL A 86 0.29 2.97 9.83
N LYS A 87 -0.63 2.53 10.70
CA LYS A 87 -1.83 3.30 11.01
C LYS A 87 -1.37 4.68 11.45
N LYS A 88 -1.60 5.70 10.63
CA LYS A 88 -1.37 7.09 11.00
C LYS A 88 -2.43 7.47 12.02
N LEU A 89 -2.08 7.33 13.29
CA LEU A 89 -2.82 7.91 14.40
C LEU A 89 -2.36 9.35 14.58
N ASP A 90 -3.33 10.25 14.72
CA ASP A 90 -3.02 11.58 15.24
C ASP A 90 -2.72 11.51 16.74
N ASP A 91 -2.10 12.57 17.27
CA ASP A 91 -1.68 12.64 18.67
C ASP A 91 -2.86 12.47 19.64
N SER A 92 -4.06 12.90 19.26
CA SER A 92 -5.27 12.80 20.09
C SER A 92 -5.74 11.35 20.21
N ALA A 93 -5.79 10.63 19.10
CA ALA A 93 -6.15 9.23 19.06
C ALA A 93 -5.10 8.36 19.76
N LEU A 94 -3.81 8.65 19.56
CA LEU A 94 -2.71 7.98 20.25
C LEU A 94 -2.79 8.19 21.77
N THR A 95 -3.04 9.43 22.21
CA THR A 95 -3.19 9.76 23.64
C THR A 95 -4.33 8.97 24.27
N LYS A 96 -5.49 8.85 23.59
CA LYS A 96 -6.62 8.05 24.10
C LYS A 96 -6.28 6.57 24.27
N ILE A 97 -5.50 5.99 23.35
CA ILE A 97 -5.05 4.60 23.46
C ILE A 97 -4.15 4.44 24.68
N ILE A 98 -3.16 5.32 24.85
CA ILE A 98 -2.24 5.29 25.99
C ILE A 98 -2.98 5.45 27.31
N HIS A 99 -3.93 6.39 27.39
CA HIS A 99 -4.74 6.59 28.60
C HIS A 99 -5.54 5.34 28.98
N LYS A 100 -6.13 4.68 27.97
CA LYS A 100 -6.89 3.45 28.19
C LYS A 100 -5.98 2.30 28.63
N GLU A 101 -4.85 2.12 27.98
CA GLU A 101 -3.96 0.97 28.22
C GLU A 101 -3.31 1.03 29.60
N TYR A 102 -2.88 2.22 30.02
CA TYR A 102 -2.18 2.43 31.28
C TYR A 102 -3.06 3.03 32.38
N ASN A 103 -4.38 3.06 32.18
CA ASN A 103 -5.37 3.60 33.13
C ASN A 103 -4.99 4.99 33.68
N LEU A 104 -4.75 5.94 32.77
CA LEU A 104 -4.36 7.30 33.13
C LEU A 104 -5.56 8.23 33.23
N ASP A 105 -5.70 8.86 34.40
CA ASP A 105 -6.79 9.80 34.67
C ASP A 105 -6.61 11.15 33.96
N SER A 106 -5.38 11.61 33.75
CA SER A 106 -5.09 12.85 33.02
C SER A 106 -3.63 12.94 32.54
N GLY A 107 -3.45 13.37 31.30
CA GLY A 107 -2.16 13.66 30.67
C GLY A 107 -1.17 12.48 30.64
N LEU A 108 0.07 12.79 30.24
CA LEU A 108 1.16 11.81 30.10
C LEU A 108 2.30 12.08 31.10
N GLU A 109 2.09 12.99 32.06
CA GLU A 109 3.12 13.47 32.99
C GLU A 109 3.68 12.34 33.85
N SER A 110 2.84 11.39 34.27
CA SER A 110 3.26 10.21 35.03
C SER A 110 4.19 9.29 34.23
N ILE A 111 3.94 9.15 32.93
CA ILE A 111 4.81 8.38 32.01
C ILE A 111 6.11 9.15 31.74
N ILE A 112 6.03 10.47 31.56
CA ILE A 112 7.23 11.29 31.32
C ILE A 112 8.16 11.23 32.53
N ALA A 113 7.61 11.19 33.75
CA ALA A 113 8.37 11.10 34.99
C ALA A 113 8.94 9.70 35.29
N SER A 114 8.56 8.66 34.56
CA SER A 114 9.02 7.29 34.82
C SER A 114 10.49 7.05 34.41
N PRO A 115 11.16 6.02 34.98
CA PRO A 115 12.49 5.60 34.54
C PRO A 115 12.56 5.35 33.04
N LYS A 116 13.72 5.66 32.44
CA LYS A 116 13.91 5.56 30.98
C LYS A 116 13.60 4.17 30.43
N ASP A 117 13.98 3.13 31.14
CA ASP A 117 13.80 1.74 30.68
C ASP A 117 12.33 1.31 30.73
N GLU A 118 11.60 1.76 31.76
CA GLU A 118 10.17 1.54 31.89
C GLU A 118 9.41 2.29 30.78
N ARG A 119 9.71 3.58 30.57
CA ARG A 119 9.12 4.37 29.50
C ARG A 119 9.38 3.77 28.10
N ASN A 120 10.60 3.30 27.83
CA ASN A 120 10.93 2.66 26.56
C ASN A 120 10.16 1.35 26.33
N THR A 121 9.92 0.59 27.41
CA THR A 121 9.11 -0.62 27.37
C THR A 121 7.66 -0.29 27.01
N MET A 122 7.08 0.71 27.67
CA MET A 122 5.72 1.19 27.39
C MET A 122 5.55 1.68 25.94
N ILE A 123 6.55 2.41 25.41
CA ILE A 123 6.55 2.86 24.01
C ILE A 123 6.50 1.66 23.05
N ARG A 124 7.33 0.64 23.30
CA ARG A 124 7.38 -0.56 22.45
C ARG A 124 6.08 -1.35 22.50
N GLU A 125 5.49 -1.52 23.68
CA GLU A 125 4.22 -2.22 23.86
C GLU A 125 3.07 -1.47 23.16
N THR A 126 2.99 -0.15 23.35
CA THR A 126 2.02 0.70 22.66
C THR A 126 2.16 0.60 21.14
N TYR A 127 3.40 0.64 20.62
CA TYR A 127 3.67 0.48 19.20
C TYR A 127 3.20 -0.89 18.66
N ASN A 128 3.40 -1.96 19.41
CA ASN A 128 2.94 -3.29 19.03
C ASN A 128 1.40 -3.40 19.05
N ILE A 129 0.73 -2.79 20.02
CA ILE A 129 -0.74 -2.77 20.10
C ILE A 129 -1.35 -2.05 18.88
N ILE A 130 -0.74 -0.95 18.45
CA ILE A 130 -1.22 -0.15 17.31
C ILE A 130 -1.04 -0.86 15.98
N ASN A 131 0.08 -1.58 15.83
CA ASN A 131 0.49 -2.21 14.57
C ASN A 131 0.16 -3.71 14.49
N MET A 132 -0.60 -4.25 15.46
CA MET A 132 -1.40 -5.47 15.28
C MET A 132 -2.69 -5.18 14.49
#